data_AF-A0A2J0YWV4-F1
#
_entry.id   AF-A0A2J0YWV4-F1
#
_cell.length_a   1.000
_cell.length_b   1.000
_cell.length_c   1.000
_cell.angle_alpha   90.00
_cell.angle_beta   90.00
_cell.angle_gamma   90.00
#
_symmetry.space_group_name_H-M   'P 1'
#
loop_
_entity.id
_entity.type
_entity.pdbx_description
1 polymer ?
#
loop_
_entity_poly.entity_id
_entity_poly.type
_entity_poly.pdbx_seq_one_letter_code
_entity_poly.pdbx_strand_id
1 'polypeptide(L)'
;MSTPFSRFSSPAHQARKDFADLDLEGYLPAFDANWNNNVAGWTEMAITGNPWSNLNDAPRADYYNPLVEGFGTDGDAVISWTPFPNRLIAFFTPPDARQNPQLGRPLTMDEVMSMADTGEITVNGTVYTLYDPSGKAPILQIPQTRCPQINWTGQYVDFSPSGPRGWLDEYCEWSVTYDSTGTKMQSVMFTCENPAYYLTLWRVNPKAVLGLYRMYVDPAVELEDLYLRYPVDQPTGKKGEPVIDPTTGRPAYDVTNKWNCGTVRVPGKSGGALHLTSGPNTLSAEIYLAAAATIQRPDASSRDPQSLICCAKYGQNFRNSDPHIGFVANRAAGQDRISLTDPVGLYIQQPQNLANWKGPNGEPVGQYWTNTRGTPGTGPNGSDQVLHAVFEIPESAGFSINDCYIEIGSEKTLLQHIGVIANQMKIALAATLMAPTGALQPQMKCVSDRVSGLQPWPVQLIPTELFYGLSPTDLPALMKSGTEHSFVLVVQGADKNTTPETARVEFSNPALTAKVAQFLPDASAIPGQTDGGGTQAFIMDVAVASGTAPGPVMLRVLNPAEPANASDAEHPWESGLAIVPNP
;
A
#
# COMPACT_ATOMS: atom_id res chain seq x y z
N MET A 1 34.49 2.16 3.74
CA MET A 1 33.73 3.12 2.93
C MET A 1 32.84 2.28 2.03
N SER A 2 31.58 2.09 2.42
CA SER A 2 30.58 1.53 1.52
C SER A 2 30.57 2.39 0.26
N THR A 3 30.43 1.76 -0.90
CA THR A 3 30.16 2.48 -2.15
C THR A 3 29.00 3.43 -1.88
N PRO A 4 29.09 4.73 -2.24
CA PRO A 4 28.00 5.66 -1.98
C PRO A 4 26.70 5.11 -2.59
N PHE A 5 25.66 5.05 -1.77
CA PHE A 5 24.33 4.65 -2.20
C PHE A 5 23.85 5.68 -3.23
N SER A 6 23.58 5.22 -4.45
CA SER A 6 23.36 6.09 -5.61
C SER A 6 21.99 5.89 -6.24
N ARG A 7 21.29 4.81 -5.89
CA ARG A 7 19.93 4.52 -6.35
C ARG A 7 19.25 3.47 -5.49
N PHE A 8 17.93 3.58 -5.36
CA PHE A 8 17.09 2.49 -4.83
C PHE A 8 16.97 1.33 -5.81
N SER A 9 17.03 0.12 -5.27
CA SER A 9 16.83 -1.14 -5.98
C SER A 9 15.36 -1.53 -5.97
N SER A 10 14.90 -2.22 -7.02
CA SER A 10 13.57 -2.86 -7.01
C SER A 10 13.49 -3.95 -5.94
N PRO A 11 12.30 -4.27 -5.39
CA PRO A 11 12.13 -5.32 -4.38
C PRO A 11 12.77 -6.64 -4.80
N ALA A 12 13.55 -7.25 -3.90
CA ALA A 12 14.36 -8.46 -4.15
C ALA A 12 15.21 -8.44 -5.44
N HIS A 13 15.59 -7.24 -5.92
CA HIS A 13 16.28 -7.01 -7.20
C HIS A 13 15.59 -7.63 -8.42
N GLN A 14 14.24 -7.75 -8.41
CA GLN A 14 13.49 -8.46 -9.44
C GLN A 14 13.54 -7.82 -10.83
N ALA A 15 13.65 -6.49 -10.94
CA ALA A 15 13.56 -5.80 -12.24
C ALA A 15 14.51 -6.38 -13.28
N ARG A 16 15.78 -6.60 -12.91
CA ARG A 16 16.77 -7.16 -13.82
C ARG A 16 16.41 -8.57 -14.29
N LYS A 17 15.86 -9.41 -13.40
CA LYS A 17 15.46 -10.78 -13.74
C LYS A 17 14.23 -10.76 -14.64
N ASP A 18 13.21 -10.00 -14.25
CA ASP A 18 11.96 -9.88 -15.00
C ASP A 18 12.18 -9.33 -16.42
N PHE A 19 13.01 -8.31 -16.59
CA PHE A 19 13.33 -7.78 -17.92
C PHE A 19 14.17 -8.77 -18.75
N ALA A 20 15.04 -9.57 -18.14
CA ALA A 20 15.81 -10.58 -18.85
C ALA A 20 14.94 -11.77 -19.29
N ASP A 21 14.11 -12.29 -18.39
CA ASP A 21 13.22 -13.44 -18.67
C ASP A 21 12.16 -13.11 -19.74
N LEU A 22 11.92 -11.83 -20.01
CA LEU A 22 10.96 -11.33 -21.00
C LEU A 22 11.63 -10.78 -22.29
N ASP A 23 12.96 -10.84 -22.41
CA ASP A 23 13.73 -10.25 -23.52
C ASP A 23 13.46 -8.73 -23.70
N LEU A 24 13.41 -7.99 -22.59
CA LEU A 24 13.08 -6.57 -22.50
C LEU A 24 14.16 -5.72 -21.79
N GLU A 25 15.41 -6.19 -21.71
CA GLU A 25 16.49 -5.54 -20.95
C GLU A 25 16.80 -4.11 -21.39
N GLY A 26 16.50 -3.76 -22.66
CA GLY A 26 16.62 -2.39 -23.15
C GLY A 26 15.77 -1.37 -22.40
N TYR A 27 14.75 -1.81 -21.67
CA TYR A 27 13.87 -0.96 -20.86
C TYR A 27 14.30 -0.85 -19.39
N LEU A 28 15.26 -1.68 -18.93
CA LEU A 28 15.73 -1.68 -17.54
C LEU A 28 16.27 -0.31 -17.08
N PRO A 29 17.05 0.46 -17.87
CA PRO A 29 17.53 1.77 -17.43
C PRO A 29 16.41 2.78 -17.16
N ALA A 30 15.36 2.78 -17.99
CA ALA A 30 14.19 3.64 -17.81
C ALA A 30 13.38 3.23 -16.56
N PHE A 31 13.26 1.92 -16.33
CA PHE A 31 12.66 1.40 -15.11
C PHE A 31 13.47 1.82 -13.87
N ASP A 32 14.78 1.57 -13.85
CA ASP A 32 15.65 1.89 -12.70
C ASP A 32 15.59 3.38 -12.35
N ALA A 33 15.59 4.26 -13.36
CA ALA A 33 15.44 5.69 -13.17
C ALA A 33 14.08 6.05 -12.55
N ASN A 34 12.98 5.52 -13.10
CA ASN A 34 11.64 5.77 -12.59
C ASN A 34 11.44 5.21 -11.18
N TRP A 35 11.92 4.00 -10.91
CA TRP A 35 11.84 3.36 -9.60
C TRP A 35 12.58 4.17 -8.54
N ASN A 36 13.83 4.55 -8.82
CA ASN A 36 14.63 5.37 -7.93
C ASN A 36 13.91 6.68 -7.59
N ASN A 37 13.36 7.34 -8.61
CA ASN A 37 12.66 8.59 -8.45
C ASN A 37 11.38 8.48 -7.62
N ASN A 38 10.62 7.40 -7.81
CA ASN A 38 9.40 7.15 -7.03
C ASN A 38 9.74 6.96 -5.55
N VAL A 39 10.69 6.08 -5.24
CA VAL A 39 11.11 5.81 -3.85
C VAL A 39 11.72 7.04 -3.20
N ALA A 40 12.60 7.77 -3.91
CA ALA A 40 13.16 9.03 -3.42
C ALA A 40 12.08 10.08 -3.12
N GLY A 41 11.09 10.22 -3.99
CA GLY A 41 9.97 11.14 -3.79
C GLY A 41 9.14 10.80 -2.56
N TRP A 42 8.82 9.52 -2.37
CA TRP A 42 8.11 9.06 -1.17
C TRP A 42 8.94 9.24 0.11
N THR A 43 10.26 9.02 0.05
CA THR A 43 11.18 9.30 1.16
C THR A 43 11.14 10.77 1.57
N GLU A 44 11.23 11.71 0.62
CA GLU A 44 11.20 13.15 0.92
C GLU A 44 9.83 13.63 1.45
N MET A 45 8.72 13.13 0.88
CA MET A 45 7.38 13.33 1.44
C MET A 45 7.32 12.87 2.90
N ALA A 46 7.83 11.66 3.14
CA ALA A 46 7.78 11.04 4.45
C ALA A 46 8.65 11.77 5.48
N ILE A 47 9.76 12.40 5.08
CA ILE A 47 10.60 13.26 5.95
C ILE A 47 9.89 14.57 6.30
N THR A 48 9.22 15.18 5.32
CA THR A 48 8.49 16.44 5.50
C THR A 48 7.37 16.28 6.53
N GLY A 49 6.63 15.17 6.47
CA GLY A 49 5.47 14.92 7.33
C GLY A 49 4.31 15.85 6.99
N ASN A 50 3.44 16.17 7.95
CA ASN A 50 2.32 17.09 7.72
C ASN A 50 2.41 18.34 8.61
N PRO A 51 3.22 19.34 8.22
CA PRO A 51 3.25 20.65 8.88
C PRO A 51 2.04 21.55 8.54
N TRP A 52 1.20 21.21 7.56
CA TRP A 52 0.15 22.10 7.05
C TRP A 52 -1.16 21.98 7.84
N SER A 53 -1.64 20.76 8.04
CA SER A 53 -2.93 20.48 8.67
C SER A 53 -2.83 19.85 10.06
N ASN A 54 -1.63 19.38 10.46
CA ASN A 54 -1.42 18.74 11.75
C ASN A 54 -0.45 19.54 12.65
N LEU A 55 -0.60 19.34 13.96
CA LEU A 55 0.37 19.70 14.97
C LEU A 55 1.11 18.43 15.42
N ASN A 56 2.41 18.56 15.66
CA ASN A 56 3.29 17.48 16.15
C ASN A 56 3.48 16.30 15.17
N ASP A 57 3.23 16.46 13.87
CA ASP A 57 3.50 15.43 12.84
C ASP A 57 4.69 15.78 11.92
N ALA A 58 5.33 16.93 12.16
CA ALA A 58 6.47 17.42 11.41
C ALA A 58 7.38 18.29 12.31
N PRO A 59 8.69 18.39 11.99
CA PRO A 59 9.40 17.55 11.02
C PRO A 59 9.57 16.11 11.54
N ARG A 60 9.91 15.17 10.65
CA ARG A 60 10.32 13.80 11.01
C ARG A 60 11.83 13.67 10.83
N ALA A 61 12.58 14.45 11.61
CA ALA A 61 14.01 14.74 11.38
C ALA A 61 14.94 13.51 11.53
N ASP A 62 14.48 12.49 12.24
CA ASP A 62 15.24 11.27 12.49
C ASP A 62 15.00 10.18 11.43
N TYR A 63 14.15 10.45 10.42
CA TYR A 63 14.11 9.68 9.19
C TYR A 63 15.03 10.31 8.14
N TYR A 64 15.92 9.52 7.52
CA TYR A 64 16.93 10.06 6.59
C TYR A 64 16.75 9.56 5.17
N ASN A 65 17.29 10.32 4.20
CA ASN A 65 17.37 9.90 2.80
C ASN A 65 18.74 9.28 2.50
N PRO A 66 18.82 7.96 2.23
CA PRO A 66 20.08 7.30 1.92
C PRO A 66 20.76 7.80 0.63
N LEU A 67 20.03 8.42 -0.30
CA LEU A 67 20.62 9.03 -1.50
C LEU A 67 21.43 10.29 -1.18
N VAL A 68 21.13 10.96 -0.07
CA VAL A 68 21.84 12.16 0.38
C VAL A 68 22.93 11.79 1.38
N GLU A 69 22.61 10.88 2.31
CA GLU A 69 23.44 10.63 3.49
C GLU A 69 24.17 9.28 3.46
N GLY A 70 23.83 8.40 2.51
CA GLY A 70 24.23 7.00 2.50
C GLY A 70 23.42 6.16 3.49
N PHE A 71 23.55 4.84 3.41
CA PHE A 71 23.04 3.96 4.46
C PHE A 71 24.00 3.92 5.65
N GLY A 72 23.43 3.89 6.85
CA GLY A 72 24.19 3.67 8.08
C GLY A 72 24.80 2.27 8.16
N THR A 73 25.73 2.09 9.09
CA THR A 73 26.45 0.82 9.30
C THR A 73 26.12 0.15 10.63
N ASP A 74 25.14 0.67 11.39
CA ASP A 74 24.80 0.21 12.74
C ASP A 74 23.83 -0.98 12.74
N GLY A 75 23.70 -1.62 11.58
CA GLY A 75 22.88 -2.81 11.37
C GLY A 75 21.46 -2.47 10.93
N ASP A 76 20.62 -3.50 10.91
CA ASP A 76 19.25 -3.44 10.46
C ASP A 76 18.30 -3.99 11.54
N ALA A 77 17.22 -3.25 11.78
CA ALA A 77 16.09 -3.72 12.57
C ALA A 77 15.10 -4.43 11.64
N VAL A 78 15.06 -5.76 11.68
CA VAL A 78 14.06 -6.57 10.96
C VAL A 78 12.75 -6.54 11.74
N ILE A 79 11.67 -6.12 11.07
CA ILE A 79 10.34 -5.98 11.64
C ILE A 79 9.43 -7.01 10.98
N SER A 80 8.82 -7.91 11.76
CA SER A 80 8.02 -9.00 11.18
C SER A 80 6.73 -9.28 11.97
N TRP A 81 5.66 -9.66 11.26
CA TRP A 81 4.34 -9.94 11.84
C TRP A 81 3.62 -11.07 11.11
N THR A 82 2.52 -11.57 11.69
CA THR A 82 1.68 -12.60 11.06
C THR A 82 0.77 -11.98 9.99
N PRO A 83 0.68 -12.55 8.77
CA PRO A 83 -0.14 -12.00 7.69
C PRO A 83 -1.65 -12.26 7.79
N PHE A 84 -2.12 -12.97 8.83
CA PHE A 84 -3.55 -13.17 8.99
C PHE A 84 -4.24 -11.86 9.42
N PRO A 85 -5.34 -11.43 8.78
CA PRO A 85 -6.04 -10.18 9.05
C PRO A 85 -6.50 -10.01 10.50
N ASN A 86 -5.75 -9.25 11.31
CA ASN A 86 -6.06 -9.13 12.73
C ASN A 86 -7.35 -8.35 12.98
N ARG A 87 -7.75 -7.47 12.07
CA ARG A 87 -9.02 -6.71 12.20
C ARG A 87 -10.24 -7.62 12.21
N LEU A 88 -10.21 -8.73 11.47
CA LEU A 88 -11.30 -9.71 11.51
C LEU A 88 -11.41 -10.38 12.88
N ILE A 89 -10.27 -10.61 13.54
CA ILE A 89 -10.23 -11.11 14.90
C ILE A 89 -10.70 -10.01 15.86
N ALA A 90 -10.01 -8.87 15.87
CA ALA A 90 -10.18 -7.79 16.83
C ALA A 90 -11.60 -7.20 16.87
N PHE A 91 -12.31 -7.17 15.74
CA PHE A 91 -13.65 -6.58 15.69
C PHE A 91 -14.79 -7.58 15.83
N PHE A 92 -14.54 -8.88 15.57
CA PHE A 92 -15.64 -9.84 15.46
C PHE A 92 -15.59 -11.01 16.43
N THR A 93 -14.46 -11.31 17.07
CA THR A 93 -14.35 -12.43 18.03
C THR A 93 -14.42 -12.06 19.52
N PRO A 94 -14.10 -10.83 19.99
CA PRO A 94 -14.21 -10.50 21.40
C PRO A 94 -15.66 -10.56 21.91
N PRO A 95 -15.88 -10.78 23.22
CA PRO A 95 -17.21 -10.78 23.81
C PRO A 95 -18.05 -9.54 23.48
N ASP A 96 -17.41 -8.36 23.40
CA ASP A 96 -18.06 -7.10 23.09
C ASP A 96 -18.55 -6.98 21.63
N ALA A 97 -18.06 -7.81 20.71
CA ALA A 97 -18.56 -7.87 19.33
C ALA A 97 -20.06 -8.22 19.26
N ARG A 98 -20.63 -8.76 20.34
CA ARG A 98 -22.09 -8.92 20.49
C ARG A 98 -22.88 -7.62 20.39
N GLN A 99 -22.24 -6.47 20.60
CA GLN A 99 -22.84 -5.14 20.47
C GLN A 99 -22.96 -4.71 19.01
N ASN A 100 -22.30 -5.42 18.09
CA ASN A 100 -22.45 -5.17 16.66
C ASN A 100 -23.91 -5.49 16.25
N PRO A 101 -24.64 -4.50 15.69
CA PRO A 101 -26.05 -4.65 15.35
C PRO A 101 -26.32 -5.71 14.28
N GLN A 102 -25.31 -6.10 13.49
CA GLN A 102 -25.42 -7.12 12.45
C GLN A 102 -25.13 -8.53 12.97
N LEU A 103 -24.36 -8.67 14.05
CA LEU A 103 -23.89 -9.98 14.52
C LEU A 103 -24.73 -10.56 15.66
N GLY A 104 -25.03 -9.76 16.70
CA GLY A 104 -25.72 -10.22 17.92
C GLY A 104 -24.93 -11.23 18.78
N ARG A 105 -23.77 -11.70 18.32
CA ARG A 105 -22.82 -12.55 19.05
C ARG A 105 -21.40 -12.36 18.51
N PRO A 106 -20.36 -12.77 19.27
CA PRO A 106 -19.04 -12.94 18.70
C PRO A 106 -19.02 -14.07 17.67
N LEU A 107 -18.20 -13.91 16.63
CA LEU A 107 -17.87 -14.94 15.67
C LEU A 107 -16.87 -15.93 16.27
N THR A 108 -16.97 -17.18 15.83
CA THR A 108 -15.96 -18.21 16.11
C THR A 108 -14.73 -17.99 15.23
N MET A 109 -13.59 -18.58 15.61
CA MET A 109 -12.39 -18.48 14.79
C MET A 109 -12.57 -19.17 13.43
N ASP A 110 -13.35 -20.26 13.38
CA ASP A 110 -13.68 -20.96 12.13
C ASP A 110 -14.44 -20.05 11.16
N GLU A 111 -15.44 -19.32 11.65
CA GLU A 111 -16.17 -18.33 10.85
C GLU A 111 -15.25 -17.19 10.36
N VAL A 112 -14.33 -16.72 11.20
CA VAL A 112 -13.35 -15.70 10.80
C VAL A 112 -12.36 -16.21 9.77
N MET A 113 -11.89 -17.46 9.89
CA MET A 113 -11.03 -18.09 8.89
C MET A 113 -11.76 -18.24 7.56
N SER A 114 -12.99 -18.75 7.58
CA SER A 114 -13.84 -18.85 6.38
C SER A 114 -14.09 -17.49 5.74
N MET A 115 -14.37 -16.46 6.55
CA MET A 115 -14.58 -15.10 6.06
C MET A 115 -13.31 -14.48 5.49
N ALA A 116 -12.12 -14.83 5.99
CA ALA A 116 -10.86 -14.41 5.39
C ALA A 116 -10.63 -15.05 4.01
N ASP A 117 -11.08 -16.29 3.81
CA ASP A 117 -10.98 -17.01 2.54
C ASP A 117 -11.92 -16.44 1.47
N THR A 118 -13.13 -15.96 1.84
CA THR A 118 -14.19 -15.59 0.88
C THR A 118 -14.54 -14.10 0.86
N GLY A 119 -14.28 -13.37 1.95
CA GLY A 119 -14.82 -12.03 2.17
C GLY A 119 -16.30 -12.01 2.55
N GLU A 120 -16.90 -13.15 2.86
CA GLU A 120 -18.34 -13.31 3.10
C GLU A 120 -18.64 -14.08 4.39
N ILE A 121 -19.76 -13.74 5.02
CA ILE A 121 -20.29 -14.49 6.16
C ILE A 121 -21.82 -14.49 6.16
N THR A 122 -22.43 -15.60 6.58
CA THR A 122 -23.89 -15.67 6.79
C THR A 122 -24.22 -15.60 8.28
N VAL A 123 -24.99 -14.59 8.68
CA VAL A 123 -25.48 -14.42 10.05
C VAL A 123 -27.00 -14.33 10.03
N ASN A 124 -27.68 -15.21 10.77
CA ASN A 124 -29.15 -15.26 10.86
C ASN A 124 -29.86 -15.26 9.48
N GLY A 125 -29.28 -15.98 8.51
CA GLY A 125 -29.82 -16.08 7.14
C GLY A 125 -29.52 -14.89 6.23
N THR A 126 -28.79 -13.87 6.72
CA THR A 126 -28.33 -12.73 5.91
C THR A 126 -26.86 -12.91 5.55
N VAL A 127 -26.53 -12.78 4.26
CA VAL A 127 -25.14 -12.75 3.77
C VAL A 127 -24.61 -11.33 3.90
N TYR A 128 -23.56 -11.17 4.68
CA TYR A 128 -22.76 -9.95 4.76
C TYR A 128 -21.46 -10.15 3.99
N THR A 129 -20.96 -9.08 3.38
CA THR A 129 -19.70 -9.06 2.65
C THR A 129 -18.73 -8.07 3.29
N LEU A 130 -17.44 -8.22 3.04
CA LEU A 130 -16.41 -7.23 3.40
C LEU A 130 -16.18 -6.22 2.26
N TYR A 131 -16.66 -6.53 1.06
CA TYR A 131 -16.61 -5.68 -0.12
C TYR A 131 -17.70 -6.09 -1.13
N ASP A 132 -18.51 -5.14 -1.58
CA ASP A 132 -19.46 -5.34 -2.68
C ASP A 132 -19.56 -4.08 -3.55
N PRO A 133 -18.90 -4.03 -4.72
CA PRO A 133 -18.99 -2.89 -5.62
C PRO A 133 -20.35 -2.77 -6.30
N SER A 134 -21.21 -3.80 -6.23
CA SER A 134 -22.55 -3.77 -6.81
C SER A 134 -23.62 -3.15 -5.89
N GLY A 135 -23.31 -3.02 -4.60
CA GLY A 135 -24.22 -2.48 -3.58
C GLY A 135 -25.46 -3.35 -3.32
N LYS A 136 -25.41 -4.64 -3.62
CA LYS A 136 -26.51 -5.60 -3.46
C LYS A 136 -26.48 -6.30 -2.11
N ALA A 137 -25.30 -6.56 -1.57
CA ALA A 137 -25.09 -7.18 -0.26
C ALA A 137 -24.70 -6.11 0.77
N PRO A 138 -25.21 -6.20 2.01
CA PRO A 138 -24.77 -5.31 3.07
C PRO A 138 -23.30 -5.56 3.41
N ILE A 139 -22.53 -4.49 3.61
CA ILE A 139 -21.17 -4.57 4.12
C ILE A 139 -21.23 -4.81 5.64
N LEU A 140 -20.38 -5.71 6.13
CA LEU A 140 -20.22 -5.94 7.56
C LEU A 140 -19.61 -4.69 8.21
N GLN A 141 -20.09 -4.29 9.38
CA GLN A 141 -19.72 -3.03 10.00
C GLN A 141 -18.80 -3.22 11.20
N ILE A 142 -17.94 -2.24 11.44
CA ILE A 142 -16.98 -2.18 12.54
C ILE A 142 -17.15 -0.88 13.33
N PRO A 143 -16.75 -0.82 14.61
CA PRO A 143 -16.81 0.41 15.39
C PRO A 143 -16.06 1.56 14.71
N GLN A 144 -16.66 2.75 14.68
CA GLN A 144 -16.06 3.95 14.11
C GLN A 144 -14.96 4.50 15.03
N THR A 145 -15.24 4.64 16.32
CA THR A 145 -14.27 5.12 17.31
C THR A 145 -13.47 3.95 17.86
N ARG A 146 -12.16 3.99 17.59
CA ARG A 146 -11.21 2.90 17.90
C ARG A 146 -10.07 3.33 18.83
N CYS A 147 -9.85 4.64 18.97
CA CYS A 147 -8.83 5.24 19.83
C CYS A 147 -9.48 6.13 20.92
N PRO A 148 -8.91 6.18 22.14
CA PRO A 148 -7.80 5.36 22.64
C PRO A 148 -8.18 3.88 22.86
N GLN A 149 -9.48 3.57 22.77
CA GLN A 149 -10.02 2.22 22.86
C GLN A 149 -11.27 2.12 21.97
N ILE A 150 -11.70 0.90 21.67
CA ILE A 150 -12.90 0.65 20.88
C ILE A 150 -14.15 1.10 21.65
N ASN A 151 -15.00 1.90 21.02
CA ASN A 151 -16.33 2.24 21.52
C ASN A 151 -17.37 1.27 20.94
N TRP A 152 -17.56 0.13 21.61
CA TRP A 152 -18.48 -0.92 21.17
C TRP A 152 -19.96 -0.52 21.17
N THR A 153 -20.33 0.49 21.94
CA THR A 153 -21.70 1.05 22.01
C THR A 153 -21.88 2.30 21.14
N GLY A 154 -20.84 2.69 20.40
CA GLY A 154 -20.83 3.88 19.56
C GLY A 154 -21.39 3.64 18.17
N GLN A 155 -21.05 4.55 17.25
CA GLN A 155 -21.40 4.41 15.83
C GLN A 155 -20.57 3.31 15.17
N TYR A 156 -21.20 2.62 14.23
CA TYR A 156 -20.59 1.61 13.38
C TYR A 156 -20.51 2.15 11.94
N VAL A 157 -19.46 1.78 11.24
CA VAL A 157 -19.20 2.12 9.83
C VAL A 157 -18.84 0.86 9.06
N ASP A 158 -19.01 0.89 7.75
CA ASP A 158 -18.67 -0.24 6.89
C ASP A 158 -17.20 -0.67 7.07
N PHE A 159 -16.97 -1.98 6.94
CA PHE A 159 -15.63 -2.54 7.03
C PHE A 159 -14.70 -1.86 6.02
N SER A 160 -13.49 -1.60 6.49
CA SER A 160 -12.41 -1.02 5.72
C SER A 160 -11.09 -1.70 6.12
N PRO A 161 -10.11 -1.82 5.20
CA PRO A 161 -10.10 -1.26 3.84
C PRO A 161 -11.10 -1.90 2.87
N SER A 162 -11.62 -1.10 1.94
CA SER A 162 -12.47 -1.58 0.85
C SER A 162 -11.61 -2.15 -0.28
N GLY A 163 -12.22 -2.94 -1.16
CA GLY A 163 -11.58 -3.51 -2.34
C GLY A 163 -11.69 -5.03 -2.42
N PRO A 164 -11.35 -5.61 -3.58
CA PRO A 164 -11.58 -7.03 -3.86
C PRO A 164 -10.82 -8.00 -2.94
N ARG A 165 -9.77 -7.51 -2.26
CA ARG A 165 -9.09 -8.18 -1.13
C ARG A 165 -8.79 -7.19 -0.01
N GLY A 166 -9.66 -6.18 0.18
CA GLY A 166 -9.45 -5.08 1.11
C GLY A 166 -9.21 -5.54 2.56
N TRP A 167 -9.80 -6.66 2.97
CA TRP A 167 -9.62 -7.26 4.29
C TRP A 167 -8.35 -8.09 4.44
N LEU A 168 -7.61 -8.37 3.37
CA LEU A 168 -6.29 -8.99 3.41
C LEU A 168 -5.21 -7.91 3.56
N ASP A 169 -5.39 -7.05 4.56
CA ASP A 169 -4.65 -5.82 4.77
C ASP A 169 -3.41 -6.01 5.64
N GLU A 170 -2.81 -7.20 5.71
CA GLU A 170 -1.58 -7.41 6.50
C GLU A 170 -0.35 -7.60 5.61
N TYR A 171 -0.36 -6.90 4.46
CA TYR A 171 0.69 -6.93 3.46
C TYR A 171 0.98 -8.34 2.92
N CYS A 172 -0.06 -9.16 2.89
CA CYS A 172 -0.08 -10.46 2.24
C CYS A 172 -1.49 -10.75 1.74
N GLU A 173 -1.61 -10.96 0.45
CA GLU A 173 -2.86 -11.29 -0.20
C GLU A 173 -2.76 -12.68 -0.84
N TRP A 174 -3.90 -13.36 -0.95
CA TRP A 174 -3.92 -14.69 -1.52
C TRP A 174 -5.06 -14.90 -2.51
N SER A 175 -4.86 -15.92 -3.36
CA SER A 175 -5.88 -16.42 -4.28
C SER A 175 -5.82 -17.95 -4.36
N VAL A 176 -6.96 -18.60 -4.16
CA VAL A 176 -7.12 -20.05 -4.18
C VAL A 176 -7.66 -20.54 -5.52
N THR A 177 -7.11 -21.65 -6.00
CA THR A 177 -7.71 -22.46 -7.05
C THR A 177 -8.31 -23.71 -6.39
N TYR A 178 -9.61 -23.92 -6.61
CA TYR A 178 -10.29 -25.14 -6.17
C TYR A 178 -10.14 -26.25 -7.20
N ASP A 179 -10.37 -27.49 -6.77
CA ASP A 179 -10.46 -28.66 -7.64
C ASP A 179 -11.59 -28.53 -8.67
N SER A 180 -11.70 -29.49 -9.59
CA SER A 180 -12.72 -29.48 -10.64
C SER A 180 -14.17 -29.51 -10.12
N THR A 181 -14.38 -29.86 -8.85
CA THR A 181 -15.70 -29.84 -8.20
C THR A 181 -16.04 -28.46 -7.64
N GLY A 182 -15.04 -27.61 -7.44
CA GLY A 182 -15.15 -26.28 -6.85
C GLY A 182 -15.31 -26.31 -5.33
N THR A 183 -14.96 -27.41 -4.66
CA THR A 183 -15.23 -27.58 -3.21
C THR A 183 -13.98 -27.72 -2.35
N LYS A 184 -12.88 -28.23 -2.91
CA LYS A 184 -11.62 -28.44 -2.18
C LYS A 184 -10.50 -27.59 -2.75
N MET A 185 -9.68 -27.01 -1.88
CA MET A 185 -8.53 -26.19 -2.25
C MET A 185 -7.43 -27.06 -2.87
N GLN A 186 -7.02 -26.74 -4.10
CA GLN A 186 -5.96 -27.46 -4.83
C GLN A 186 -4.63 -26.70 -4.76
N SER A 187 -4.68 -25.38 -4.92
CA SER A 187 -3.51 -24.49 -4.94
C SER A 187 -3.85 -23.14 -4.31
N VAL A 188 -2.90 -22.54 -3.60
CA VAL A 188 -3.03 -21.18 -3.07
C VAL A 188 -1.79 -20.37 -3.44
N MET A 189 -2.01 -19.22 -4.08
CA MET A 189 -1.01 -18.19 -4.36
C MET A 189 -0.98 -17.17 -3.22
N PHE A 190 0.20 -16.76 -2.77
CA PHE A 190 0.42 -15.70 -1.79
C PHE A 190 1.38 -14.65 -2.37
N THR A 191 1.00 -13.38 -2.31
CA THR A 191 1.83 -12.23 -2.74
C THR A 191 1.98 -11.20 -1.64
N CYS A 192 3.14 -10.58 -1.55
CA CYS A 192 3.40 -9.35 -0.80
C CYS A 192 3.96 -8.23 -1.69
N GLU A 193 3.90 -8.37 -3.02
CA GLU A 193 4.43 -7.36 -3.94
C GLU A 193 3.53 -6.12 -3.98
N ASN A 194 4.11 -4.93 -3.81
CA ASN A 194 3.34 -3.70 -3.92
C ASN A 194 2.94 -3.40 -5.38
N PRO A 195 1.76 -2.79 -5.61
CA PRO A 195 1.33 -2.38 -6.96
C PRO A 195 2.27 -1.37 -7.62
N ALA A 196 3.03 -0.60 -6.83
CA ALA A 196 4.02 0.37 -7.28
C ALA A 196 5.04 -0.20 -8.29
N TYR A 197 5.49 -1.44 -8.09
CA TYR A 197 6.44 -2.11 -9.00
C TYR A 197 5.81 -2.29 -10.39
N TYR A 198 4.59 -2.81 -10.43
CA TYR A 198 3.83 -3.07 -11.66
C TYR A 198 3.38 -1.79 -12.36
N LEU A 199 2.96 -0.77 -11.59
CA LEU A 199 2.68 0.56 -12.12
C LEU A 199 3.93 1.18 -12.78
N THR A 200 5.12 0.98 -12.18
CA THR A 200 6.39 1.49 -12.73
C THR A 200 6.78 0.73 -13.99
N LEU A 201 6.64 -0.61 -14.01
CA LEU A 201 6.80 -1.42 -15.22
C LEU A 201 5.84 -0.97 -16.32
N TRP A 202 4.56 -0.75 -16.01
CA TRP A 202 3.54 -0.34 -16.98
C TRP A 202 3.86 1.02 -17.61
N ARG A 203 4.31 1.98 -16.79
CA ARG A 203 4.77 3.30 -17.25
C ARG A 203 5.94 3.21 -18.22
N VAL A 204 6.78 2.17 -18.12
CA VAL A 204 7.88 1.95 -19.07
C VAL A 204 7.36 1.16 -20.28
N ASN A 205 6.91 -0.08 -20.07
CA ASN A 205 6.45 -0.98 -21.12
C ASN A 205 5.35 -1.93 -20.60
N PRO A 206 4.08 -1.76 -21.02
CA PRO A 206 2.96 -2.63 -20.63
C PRO A 206 3.17 -4.13 -20.94
N LYS A 207 4.01 -4.46 -21.92
CA LYS A 207 4.33 -5.87 -22.24
C LYS A 207 5.09 -6.57 -21.12
N ALA A 208 5.85 -5.84 -20.30
CA ALA A 208 6.52 -6.41 -19.13
C ALA A 208 5.48 -6.94 -18.14
N VAL A 209 4.48 -6.13 -17.80
CA VAL A 209 3.39 -6.53 -16.89
C VAL A 209 2.59 -7.70 -17.46
N LEU A 210 2.23 -7.65 -18.75
CA LEU A 210 1.57 -8.78 -19.43
C LEU A 210 2.38 -10.08 -19.33
N GLY A 211 3.70 -10.01 -19.55
CA GLY A 211 4.60 -11.15 -19.44
C GLY A 211 4.58 -11.77 -18.04
N LEU A 212 4.65 -10.94 -17.00
CA LEU A 212 4.58 -11.40 -15.61
C LEU A 212 3.23 -12.03 -15.27
N TYR A 213 2.11 -11.46 -15.72
CA TYR A 213 0.80 -12.10 -15.57
C TYR A 213 0.75 -13.48 -16.24
N ARG A 214 1.26 -13.60 -17.45
CA ARG A 214 1.29 -14.89 -18.18
C ARG A 214 2.17 -15.93 -17.51
N MET A 215 3.26 -15.51 -16.88
CA MET A 215 4.20 -16.39 -16.21
C MET A 215 3.70 -16.87 -14.84
N TYR A 216 3.10 -15.97 -14.06
CA TYR A 216 2.82 -16.23 -12.64
C TYR A 216 1.33 -16.37 -12.29
N VAL A 217 0.42 -15.90 -13.14
CA VAL A 217 -1.03 -15.95 -12.89
C VAL A 217 -1.73 -16.90 -13.85
N ASP A 218 -1.71 -16.60 -15.15
CA ASP A 218 -2.39 -17.40 -16.17
C ASP A 218 -1.92 -17.06 -17.60
N PRO A 219 -1.57 -18.05 -18.44
CA PRO A 219 -1.14 -17.80 -19.81
C PRO A 219 -2.24 -17.19 -20.70
N ALA A 220 -3.52 -17.27 -20.31
CA ALA A 220 -4.65 -16.72 -21.06
C ALA A 220 -4.84 -15.20 -20.88
N VAL A 221 -4.01 -14.53 -20.09
CA VAL A 221 -4.08 -13.07 -19.90
C VAL A 221 -3.80 -12.37 -21.23
N GLU A 222 -4.67 -11.44 -21.61
CA GLU A 222 -4.46 -10.52 -22.72
C GLU A 222 -4.18 -9.10 -22.24
N LEU A 223 -3.52 -8.28 -23.06
CA LEU A 223 -3.11 -6.94 -22.67
C LEU A 223 -4.31 -6.05 -22.31
N GLU A 224 -5.39 -6.16 -23.08
CA GLU A 224 -6.63 -5.39 -22.91
C GLU A 224 -7.39 -5.72 -21.62
N ASP A 225 -7.10 -6.88 -21.02
CA ASP A 225 -7.65 -7.27 -19.72
C ASP A 225 -7.05 -6.45 -18.58
N LEU A 226 -5.86 -5.88 -18.79
CA LEU A 226 -5.10 -5.13 -17.79
C LEU A 226 -5.38 -3.61 -17.85
N TYR A 227 -6.25 -3.17 -18.77
CA TYR A 227 -6.59 -1.76 -18.93
C TYR A 227 -7.57 -1.30 -17.86
N LEU A 228 -7.25 -0.19 -17.20
CA LEU A 228 -8.20 0.58 -16.42
C LEU A 228 -9.29 1.10 -17.35
N ARG A 229 -10.54 0.95 -16.93
CA ARG A 229 -11.71 1.39 -17.68
C ARG A 229 -12.61 2.22 -16.80
N TYR A 230 -13.26 3.21 -17.39
CA TYR A 230 -14.21 4.04 -16.65
C TYR A 230 -15.37 3.17 -16.12
N PRO A 231 -15.66 3.20 -14.80
CA PRO A 231 -16.75 2.40 -14.23
C PRO A 231 -18.13 3.01 -14.52
N VAL A 232 -18.16 4.31 -14.76
CA VAL A 232 -19.34 5.13 -15.08
C VAL A 232 -18.94 6.18 -16.13
N ASP A 233 -19.93 6.85 -16.73
CA ASP A 233 -19.65 8.01 -17.57
C ASP A 233 -19.02 9.12 -16.73
N GLN A 234 -17.91 9.66 -17.23
CA GLN A 234 -17.13 10.71 -16.58
C GLN A 234 -16.86 11.88 -17.55
N PRO A 235 -16.39 13.04 -17.06
CA PRO A 235 -16.02 14.16 -17.92
C PRO A 235 -14.94 13.82 -18.96
N THR A 236 -14.05 12.87 -18.64
CA THR A 236 -12.88 12.50 -19.47
C THR A 236 -13.04 11.18 -20.23
N GLY A 237 -14.21 10.53 -20.18
CA GLY A 237 -14.48 9.31 -20.94
C GLY A 237 -15.77 8.61 -20.55
N LYS A 238 -16.13 7.56 -21.29
CA LYS A 238 -17.40 6.83 -21.12
C LYS A 238 -17.21 5.47 -20.48
N LYS A 239 -18.26 4.99 -19.81
CA LYS A 239 -18.25 3.69 -19.14
C LYS A 239 -17.73 2.59 -20.06
N GLY A 240 -16.71 1.85 -19.60
CA GLY A 240 -16.10 0.74 -20.33
C GLY A 240 -14.96 1.11 -21.29
N GLU A 241 -14.81 2.39 -21.63
CA GLU A 241 -13.66 2.86 -22.42
C GLU A 241 -12.37 2.77 -21.60
N PRO A 242 -11.23 2.42 -22.22
CA PRO A 242 -9.94 2.50 -21.56
C PRO A 242 -9.64 3.93 -21.11
N VAL A 243 -9.20 4.08 -19.86
CA VAL A 243 -8.68 5.35 -19.35
C VAL A 243 -7.30 5.56 -19.95
N ILE A 244 -7.09 6.65 -20.69
CA ILE A 244 -5.80 6.97 -21.32
C ILE A 244 -5.02 7.90 -20.38
N ASP A 245 -3.82 7.50 -19.98
CA ASP A 245 -2.90 8.37 -19.25
C ASP A 245 -2.31 9.38 -20.25
N PRO A 246 -2.64 10.69 -20.16
CA PRO A 246 -2.16 11.68 -21.13
C PRO A 246 -0.64 11.85 -21.10
N THR A 247 0.00 11.54 -19.97
CA THR A 247 1.45 11.67 -19.80
C THR A 247 2.21 10.56 -20.54
N THR A 248 1.57 9.42 -20.80
CA THR A 248 2.17 8.31 -21.57
C THR A 248 1.52 8.08 -22.94
N GLY A 249 0.32 8.61 -23.16
CA GLY A 249 -0.48 8.40 -24.38
C GLY A 249 -1.03 6.98 -24.52
N ARG A 250 -1.07 6.19 -23.44
CA ARG A 250 -1.46 4.77 -23.44
C ARG A 250 -2.56 4.49 -22.40
N PRO A 251 -3.30 3.38 -22.53
CA PRO A 251 -4.20 2.92 -21.48
C PRO A 251 -3.48 2.81 -20.13
N ALA A 252 -4.13 3.28 -19.07
CA ALA A 252 -3.68 3.13 -17.71
C ALA A 252 -3.84 1.69 -17.23
N TYR A 253 -3.05 1.29 -16.24
CA TYR A 253 -3.09 -0.04 -15.65
C TYR A 253 -4.20 -0.16 -14.61
N ASP A 254 -5.00 -1.21 -14.70
CA ASP A 254 -5.93 -1.61 -13.64
C ASP A 254 -5.23 -2.55 -12.66
N VAL A 255 -4.84 -2.02 -11.50
CA VAL A 255 -4.21 -2.80 -10.41
C VAL A 255 -5.16 -3.86 -9.81
N THR A 256 -6.46 -3.72 -10.05
CA THR A 256 -7.54 -4.62 -9.62
C THR A 256 -8.21 -5.34 -10.79
N ASN A 257 -7.50 -5.52 -11.91
CA ASN A 257 -8.01 -6.17 -13.10
C ASN A 257 -8.54 -7.59 -12.81
N LYS A 258 -9.26 -8.16 -13.78
CA LYS A 258 -9.90 -9.47 -13.63
C LYS A 258 -8.94 -10.62 -13.29
N TRP A 259 -7.63 -10.48 -13.50
CA TRP A 259 -6.59 -11.46 -13.17
C TRP A 259 -5.86 -11.17 -11.85
N ASN A 260 -6.27 -10.12 -11.13
CA ASN A 260 -5.74 -9.76 -9.83
C ASN A 260 -6.85 -9.21 -8.95
N CYS A 261 -7.93 -9.97 -8.83
CA CYS A 261 -9.12 -9.60 -8.07
C CYS A 261 -9.69 -10.81 -7.33
N GLY A 262 -10.25 -10.56 -6.14
CA GLY A 262 -10.92 -11.56 -5.32
C GLY A 262 -9.94 -12.60 -4.77
N THR A 263 -10.48 -13.52 -3.99
CA THR A 263 -9.71 -14.61 -3.39
C THR A 263 -9.77 -15.90 -4.20
N VAL A 264 -10.53 -15.97 -5.30
CA VAL A 264 -10.69 -17.18 -6.10
C VAL A 264 -10.11 -17.01 -7.49
N ARG A 265 -9.21 -17.89 -7.88
CA ARG A 265 -8.70 -18.04 -9.25
C ARG A 265 -9.50 -19.09 -9.99
N VAL A 266 -9.95 -18.73 -11.19
CA VAL A 266 -10.60 -19.62 -12.16
C VAL A 266 -9.69 -19.71 -13.38
N PRO A 267 -8.94 -20.81 -13.56
CA PRO A 267 -7.98 -20.98 -14.64
C PRO A 267 -8.56 -20.63 -16.02
N GLY A 268 -7.81 -19.87 -16.82
CA GLY A 268 -8.20 -19.41 -18.15
C GLY A 268 -9.34 -18.38 -18.16
N LYS A 269 -9.78 -17.86 -17.00
CA LYS A 269 -10.91 -16.91 -16.92
C LYS A 269 -10.62 -15.66 -16.07
N SER A 270 -10.23 -15.82 -14.81
CA SER A 270 -10.12 -14.71 -13.84
C SER A 270 -9.42 -15.10 -12.54
N GLY A 271 -9.21 -14.11 -11.67
CA GLY A 271 -8.59 -14.22 -10.36
C GLY A 271 -7.08 -14.40 -10.42
N GLY A 272 -6.49 -14.76 -9.29
CA GLY A 272 -5.04 -14.72 -9.09
C GLY A 272 -4.62 -13.58 -8.16
N ALA A 273 -3.37 -13.64 -7.71
CA ALA A 273 -2.78 -12.67 -6.79
C ALA A 273 -1.34 -12.35 -7.24
N LEU A 274 -1.19 -11.54 -8.29
CA LEU A 274 0.14 -11.13 -8.76
C LEU A 274 0.79 -10.17 -7.76
N HIS A 275 0.03 -9.19 -7.30
CA HIS A 275 0.47 -8.15 -6.38
C HIS A 275 -0.68 -7.70 -5.47
N LEU A 276 -0.34 -6.97 -4.42
CA LEU A 276 -1.27 -6.43 -3.44
C LEU A 276 -2.28 -5.46 -4.09
N THR A 277 -3.52 -5.50 -3.63
CA THR A 277 -4.67 -4.73 -4.13
C THR A 277 -5.41 -3.98 -3.03
N SER A 278 -5.20 -4.33 -1.76
CA SER A 278 -5.77 -3.59 -0.64
C SER A 278 -5.19 -2.18 -0.60
N GLY A 279 -6.06 -1.17 -0.48
CA GLY A 279 -5.68 0.24 -0.54
C GLY A 279 -4.50 0.68 0.35
N PRO A 280 -4.37 0.24 1.62
CA PRO A 280 -3.24 0.62 2.45
C PRO A 280 -1.95 -0.17 2.17
N ASN A 281 -1.97 -1.19 1.30
CA ASN A 281 -0.82 -2.06 1.04
C ASN A 281 0.14 -1.47 -0.03
N THR A 282 0.41 -0.17 0.03
CA THR A 282 1.31 0.52 -0.90
C THR A 282 2.72 0.68 -0.33
N LEU A 283 3.72 0.74 -1.21
CA LEU A 283 5.12 0.96 -0.80
C LEU A 283 5.31 2.35 -0.19
N SER A 284 4.60 3.35 -0.71
CA SER A 284 4.55 4.69 -0.14
C SER A 284 4.02 4.71 1.30
N ALA A 285 3.05 3.86 1.64
CA ALA A 285 2.52 3.76 2.99
C ALA A 285 3.55 3.17 3.96
N GLU A 286 4.33 2.17 3.55
CA GLU A 286 5.40 1.60 4.39
C GLU A 286 6.46 2.65 4.76
N ILE A 287 6.92 3.42 3.76
CA ILE A 287 7.88 4.51 3.94
C ILE A 287 7.30 5.56 4.89
N TYR A 288 6.04 5.96 4.65
CA TYR A 288 5.33 6.89 5.52
C TYR A 288 5.25 6.40 6.98
N LEU A 289 4.89 5.12 7.20
CA LEU A 289 4.73 4.54 8.54
C LEU A 289 6.06 4.58 9.31
N ALA A 290 7.14 4.14 8.67
CA ALA A 290 8.47 4.15 9.29
C ALA A 290 8.94 5.57 9.62
N ALA A 291 8.73 6.53 8.71
CA ALA A 291 9.12 7.92 8.93
C ALA A 291 8.28 8.60 10.01
N ALA A 292 6.96 8.45 9.97
CA ALA A 292 6.05 9.03 10.98
C ALA A 292 6.34 8.51 12.39
N ALA A 293 6.76 7.25 12.50
CA ALA A 293 7.13 6.61 13.74
C ALA A 293 8.44 7.13 14.36
N THR A 294 9.28 7.87 13.62
CA THR A 294 10.54 8.40 14.17
C THR A 294 10.32 9.46 15.25
N ILE A 295 9.19 10.18 15.20
CA ILE A 295 8.84 11.17 16.22
C ILE A 295 8.50 10.46 17.54
N GLN A 296 9.38 10.61 18.53
CA GLN A 296 9.16 10.09 19.87
C GLN A 296 7.93 10.73 20.53
N ARG A 297 7.09 9.90 21.17
CA ARG A 297 5.84 10.29 21.85
C ARG A 297 5.94 10.09 23.36
N PRO A 298 5.10 10.74 24.19
CA PRO A 298 5.15 10.59 25.64
C PRO A 298 4.99 9.14 26.05
N ASP A 299 5.74 8.71 27.07
CA ASP A 299 5.72 7.34 27.59
C ASP A 299 4.32 6.81 27.88
N ALA A 300 3.41 7.66 28.38
CA ALA A 300 2.02 7.27 28.66
C ALA A 300 1.25 6.84 27.40
N SER A 301 1.73 7.23 26.23
CA SER A 301 1.11 7.04 24.93
C SER A 301 2.01 6.25 23.97
N SER A 302 3.09 5.62 24.45
CA SER A 302 4.05 4.87 23.63
C SER A 302 4.49 3.55 24.29
N ARG A 303 3.69 3.01 25.21
CA ARG A 303 4.04 1.77 25.95
C ARG A 303 3.86 0.52 25.11
N ASP A 304 2.90 0.54 24.20
CA ASP A 304 2.52 -0.58 23.35
C ASP A 304 2.13 -0.08 21.95
N PRO A 305 2.06 -0.98 20.96
CA PRO A 305 1.72 -0.62 19.59
C PRO A 305 0.40 0.15 19.42
N GLN A 306 -0.66 -0.20 20.17
CA GLN A 306 -1.97 0.43 20.01
C GLN A 306 -2.02 1.82 20.66
N SER A 307 -1.41 2.00 21.82
CA SER A 307 -1.33 3.34 22.43
C SER A 307 -0.48 4.30 21.58
N LEU A 308 0.63 3.81 20.99
CA LEU A 308 1.49 4.60 20.11
C LEU A 308 0.76 5.05 18.85
N ILE A 309 0.14 4.12 18.12
CA ILE A 309 -0.53 4.45 16.87
C ILE A 309 -1.70 5.43 17.09
N CYS A 310 -2.44 5.30 18.19
CA CYS A 310 -3.51 6.24 18.54
C CYS A 310 -3.00 7.67 18.82
N CYS A 311 -1.79 7.80 19.39
CA CYS A 311 -1.18 9.08 19.68
C CYS A 311 -0.49 9.71 18.47
N ALA A 312 0.21 8.89 17.69
CA ALA A 312 0.98 9.33 16.54
C ALA A 312 0.12 9.49 15.27
N LYS A 313 -1.10 8.91 15.25
CA LYS A 313 -2.03 8.93 14.11
C LYS A 313 -1.40 8.51 12.77
N TYR A 314 -0.41 7.63 12.80
CA TYR A 314 0.08 6.96 11.60
C TYR A 314 -0.78 5.72 11.32
N GLY A 315 -1.03 5.36 10.05
CA GLY A 315 -1.65 4.08 9.70
C GLY A 315 -3.01 3.78 10.34
N GLN A 316 -3.33 2.49 10.45
CA GLN A 316 -4.60 1.99 10.98
C GLN A 316 -4.42 1.12 12.22
N ASN A 317 -5.18 1.44 13.28
CA ASN A 317 -5.24 0.63 14.49
C ASN A 317 -5.80 -0.79 14.25
N PHE A 318 -5.47 -1.70 15.17
CA PHE A 318 -5.88 -3.11 15.16
C PHE A 318 -5.46 -3.96 13.95
N ARG A 319 -4.64 -3.45 13.02
CA ARG A 319 -3.80 -4.29 12.15
C ARG A 319 -2.66 -4.92 12.96
N ASN A 320 -2.09 -6.02 12.47
CA ASN A 320 -0.82 -6.57 12.94
C ASN A 320 0.34 -5.71 12.44
N SER A 321 0.28 -5.26 11.19
CA SER A 321 1.32 -4.51 10.49
C SER A 321 1.52 -3.10 11.04
N ASP A 322 0.65 -2.13 10.74
CA ASP A 322 0.92 -0.71 11.04
C ASP A 322 1.32 -0.42 12.48
N PRO A 323 0.59 -0.91 13.52
CA PRO A 323 0.98 -0.67 14.90
C PRO A 323 2.35 -1.27 15.21
N HIS A 324 2.66 -2.46 14.69
CA HIS A 324 3.93 -3.15 14.95
C HIS A 324 5.10 -2.51 14.20
N ILE A 325 4.93 -2.17 12.91
CA ILE A 325 5.90 -1.42 12.10
C ILE A 325 6.26 -0.13 12.83
N GLY A 326 5.26 0.68 13.16
CA GLY A 326 5.50 1.95 13.84
C GLY A 326 6.11 1.77 15.23
N PHE A 327 5.73 0.76 15.99
CA PHE A 327 6.31 0.54 17.32
C PHE A 327 7.78 0.11 17.27
N VAL A 328 8.14 -0.83 16.40
CA VAL A 328 9.54 -1.29 16.28
C VAL A 328 10.41 -0.19 15.66
N ALA A 329 9.93 0.50 14.63
CA ALA A 329 10.62 1.65 14.04
C ALA A 329 10.81 2.78 15.06
N ASN A 330 9.80 3.09 15.87
CA ASN A 330 9.89 4.11 16.92
C ASN A 330 10.94 3.75 17.99
N ARG A 331 11.05 2.46 18.36
CA ARG A 331 12.08 2.00 19.31
C ARG A 331 13.49 2.12 18.74
N ALA A 332 13.67 1.78 17.46
CA ALA A 332 14.94 1.98 16.76
C ALA A 332 15.31 3.47 16.68
N ALA A 333 14.34 4.31 16.29
CA ALA A 333 14.49 5.76 16.17
C ALA A 333 14.74 6.47 17.52
N GLY A 334 14.58 5.78 18.65
CA GLY A 334 14.89 6.33 19.97
C GLY A 334 16.38 6.38 20.29
N GLN A 335 17.22 5.72 19.49
CA GLN A 335 18.68 5.66 19.65
C GLN A 335 19.43 6.07 18.38
N ASP A 336 18.84 5.76 17.22
CA ASP A 336 19.45 5.98 15.90
C ASP A 336 18.54 6.80 14.99
N ARG A 337 19.10 7.32 13.91
CA ARG A 337 18.30 7.75 12.75
C ARG A 337 18.01 6.51 11.90
N ILE A 338 16.86 6.48 11.25
CA ILE A 338 16.44 5.30 10.46
C ILE A 338 16.01 5.66 9.05
N SER A 339 16.16 4.71 8.14
CA SER A 339 15.51 4.70 6.83
C SER A 339 15.13 3.26 6.50
N LEU A 340 14.16 3.03 5.61
CA LEU A 340 13.86 1.65 5.21
C LEU A 340 15.03 1.07 4.42
N THR A 341 15.40 -0.18 4.72
CA THR A 341 16.54 -0.87 4.11
C THR A 341 16.29 -1.12 2.63
N ASP A 342 17.28 -0.86 1.77
CA ASP A 342 17.23 -1.20 0.34
C ASP A 342 17.50 -2.70 0.12
N PRO A 343 16.75 -3.40 -0.76
CA PRO A 343 15.57 -2.92 -1.48
C PRO A 343 14.35 -2.76 -0.58
N VAL A 344 13.73 -1.57 -0.64
CA VAL A 344 12.52 -1.27 0.13
C VAL A 344 11.37 -2.15 -0.38
N GLY A 345 10.70 -2.84 0.54
CA GLY A 345 9.53 -3.66 0.25
C GLY A 345 9.23 -4.64 1.37
N LEU A 346 8.19 -5.44 1.14
CA LEU A 346 7.71 -6.46 2.05
C LEU A 346 8.09 -7.83 1.53
N TYR A 347 8.44 -8.70 2.46
CA TYR A 347 8.94 -10.02 2.11
C TYR A 347 8.30 -11.11 2.97
N ILE A 348 7.77 -12.12 2.30
CA ILE A 348 7.31 -13.36 2.93
C ILE A 348 8.52 -14.02 3.60
N GLN A 349 8.39 -14.23 4.91
CA GLN A 349 9.25 -15.12 5.67
C GLN A 349 8.59 -16.48 5.67
N GLN A 350 9.27 -17.46 5.08
CA GLN A 350 8.69 -18.76 4.78
C GLN A 350 8.25 -19.51 6.05
N PRO A 351 7.34 -20.49 5.89
CA PRO A 351 7.03 -21.43 6.95
C PRO A 351 8.28 -22.13 7.48
N GLN A 352 8.51 -22.02 8.80
CA GLN A 352 9.76 -22.48 9.43
C GLN A 352 9.89 -24.01 9.49
N ASN A 353 8.78 -24.76 9.48
CA ASN A 353 8.76 -26.21 9.72
C ASN A 353 7.93 -26.99 8.68
N LEU A 354 8.26 -26.83 7.38
CA LEU A 354 7.58 -27.54 6.29
C LEU A 354 7.63 -29.07 6.42
N ALA A 355 8.60 -29.63 7.16
CA ALA A 355 8.68 -31.07 7.44
C ALA A 355 7.48 -31.62 8.25
N ASN A 356 6.81 -30.75 9.02
CA ASN A 356 5.64 -31.11 9.83
C ASN A 356 4.33 -31.10 9.03
N TRP A 357 4.38 -30.72 7.76
CA TRP A 357 3.21 -30.65 6.89
C TRP A 357 3.03 -32.02 6.26
N LYS A 358 1.89 -32.65 6.54
CA LYS A 358 1.60 -34.04 6.17
C LYS A 358 0.35 -34.14 5.31
N GLY A 359 0.38 -35.07 4.37
CA GLY A 359 -0.79 -35.53 3.63
C GLY A 359 -1.62 -36.52 4.47
N PRO A 360 -2.75 -37.00 3.91
CA PRO A 360 -3.70 -37.85 4.63
C PRO A 360 -3.10 -39.17 5.14
N ASN A 361 -2.04 -39.67 4.49
CA ASN A 361 -1.34 -40.91 4.85
C ASN A 361 -0.03 -40.66 5.63
N GLY A 362 0.24 -39.42 6.04
CA GLY A 362 1.47 -39.04 6.76
C GLY A 362 2.67 -38.75 5.85
N GLU A 363 2.49 -38.75 4.53
CA GLU A 363 3.49 -38.35 3.55
C GLU A 363 3.86 -36.86 3.71
N PRO A 364 5.14 -36.46 3.53
CA PRO A 364 5.52 -35.06 3.61
C PRO A 364 4.94 -34.27 2.42
N VAL A 365 4.25 -33.18 2.71
CA VAL A 365 3.69 -32.28 1.67
C VAL A 365 4.38 -30.91 1.63
N GLY A 366 5.33 -30.64 2.53
CA GLY A 366 6.11 -29.40 2.51
C GLY A 366 6.88 -29.15 1.21
N GLN A 367 7.19 -30.22 0.45
CA GLN A 367 7.82 -30.13 -0.87
C GLN A 367 6.95 -29.45 -1.94
N TYR A 368 5.66 -29.27 -1.67
CA TYR A 368 4.71 -28.60 -2.56
C TYR A 368 4.63 -27.09 -2.32
N TRP A 369 5.38 -26.55 -1.36
CA TRP A 369 5.61 -25.11 -1.22
C TRP A 369 6.70 -24.65 -2.18
N THR A 370 6.39 -23.67 -3.02
CA THR A 370 7.33 -23.11 -4.00
C THR A 370 7.39 -21.59 -3.87
N ASN A 371 8.58 -21.05 -3.67
CA ASN A 371 8.82 -19.62 -3.86
C ASN A 371 8.96 -19.36 -5.36
N THR A 372 8.06 -18.60 -5.94
CA THR A 372 8.03 -18.34 -7.39
C THR A 372 8.66 -17.00 -7.74
N ARG A 373 8.71 -16.04 -6.79
CA ARG A 373 9.39 -14.75 -6.95
C ARG A 373 10.12 -14.35 -5.68
N GLY A 374 11.25 -13.66 -5.85
CA GLY A 374 12.14 -13.30 -4.75
C GLY A 374 13.12 -14.41 -4.36
N THR A 375 13.98 -14.14 -3.37
CA THR A 375 15.04 -15.08 -2.93
C THR A 375 15.04 -15.22 -1.41
N PRO A 376 15.00 -16.44 -0.85
CA PRO A 376 15.06 -16.63 0.60
C PRO A 376 16.48 -16.41 1.15
N GLY A 377 16.58 -15.99 2.41
CA GLY A 377 17.82 -15.79 3.14
C GLY A 377 18.78 -14.71 2.61
N THR A 378 18.34 -13.84 1.70
CA THR A 378 19.18 -12.77 1.11
C THR A 378 18.98 -11.40 1.74
N GLY A 379 18.01 -11.25 2.64
CA GLY A 379 17.71 -10.01 3.32
C GLY A 379 18.59 -9.78 4.57
N PRO A 380 18.41 -8.61 5.23
CA PRO A 380 19.11 -8.30 6.47
C PRO A 380 18.94 -9.38 7.54
N ASN A 381 20.03 -9.68 8.26
CA ASN A 381 20.07 -10.73 9.29
C ASN A 381 19.62 -12.12 8.81
N GLY A 382 19.74 -12.42 7.51
CA GLY A 382 19.32 -13.69 6.93
C GLY A 382 17.80 -13.82 6.78
N SER A 383 17.06 -12.71 6.85
CA SER A 383 15.64 -12.68 6.49
C SER A 383 15.43 -13.04 5.02
N ASP A 384 14.23 -13.53 4.71
CA ASP A 384 13.83 -13.82 3.34
C ASP A 384 13.53 -12.53 2.58
N GLN A 385 13.83 -12.53 1.28
CA GLN A 385 13.33 -11.56 0.30
C GLN A 385 12.38 -12.25 -0.71
N VAL A 386 11.47 -13.08 -0.21
CA VAL A 386 10.46 -13.78 -1.03
C VAL A 386 9.26 -12.85 -1.25
N LEU A 387 8.79 -12.79 -2.49
CA LEU A 387 7.74 -11.86 -2.94
C LEU A 387 6.43 -12.57 -3.31
N HIS A 388 6.56 -13.78 -3.87
CA HIS A 388 5.43 -14.60 -4.27
C HIS A 388 5.71 -16.08 -3.97
N ALA A 389 4.74 -16.77 -3.39
CA ALA A 389 4.82 -18.20 -3.08
C ALA A 389 3.53 -18.92 -3.45
N VAL A 390 3.64 -20.20 -3.80
CA VAL A 390 2.52 -21.07 -4.14
C VAL A 390 2.61 -22.35 -3.31
N PHE A 391 1.50 -22.75 -2.71
CA PHE A 391 1.34 -24.08 -2.12
C PHE A 391 0.32 -24.86 -2.95
N GLU A 392 0.80 -25.87 -3.69
CA GLU A 392 0.00 -26.61 -4.66
C GLU A 392 0.16 -28.12 -4.52
N ILE A 393 -0.91 -28.80 -4.14
CA ILE A 393 -0.92 -30.27 -4.23
C ILE A 393 -1.13 -30.61 -5.71
N PRO A 394 -0.25 -31.40 -6.36
CA PRO A 394 -0.49 -31.80 -7.75
C PRO A 394 -1.64 -32.81 -7.83
N GLU A 395 -2.42 -32.79 -8.90
CA GLU A 395 -3.52 -33.75 -9.12
C GLU A 395 -3.05 -35.22 -9.00
N SER A 396 -1.81 -35.50 -9.42
CA SER A 396 -1.20 -36.84 -9.33
C SER A 396 -1.04 -37.36 -7.90
N ALA A 397 -1.10 -36.50 -6.88
CA ALA A 397 -1.07 -36.92 -5.48
C ALA A 397 -2.40 -37.58 -5.03
N GLY A 398 -3.51 -37.33 -5.74
CA GLY A 398 -4.82 -37.95 -5.47
C GLY A 398 -5.56 -37.41 -4.23
N PHE A 399 -5.11 -36.29 -3.66
CA PHE A 399 -5.75 -35.57 -2.55
C PHE A 399 -5.59 -34.05 -2.71
N SER A 400 -6.25 -33.27 -1.86
CA SER A 400 -6.19 -31.80 -1.89
C SER A 400 -5.56 -31.21 -0.62
N ILE A 401 -5.42 -29.88 -0.57
CA ILE A 401 -4.93 -29.16 0.62
C ILE A 401 -5.82 -29.48 1.83
N ASN A 402 -7.15 -29.55 1.67
CA ASN A 402 -8.08 -29.84 2.77
C ASN A 402 -7.90 -31.22 3.40
N ASP A 403 -7.23 -32.16 2.72
CA ASP A 403 -6.92 -33.50 3.25
C ASP A 403 -5.59 -33.52 4.05
N CYS A 404 -4.85 -32.41 4.04
CA CYS A 404 -3.55 -32.25 4.69
C CYS A 404 -3.67 -31.66 6.11
N TYR A 405 -2.60 -31.82 6.90
CA TYR A 405 -2.48 -31.26 8.24
C TYR A 405 -1.06 -30.82 8.57
N ILE A 406 -0.95 -29.98 9.61
CA ILE A 406 0.32 -29.60 10.24
C ILE A 406 0.40 -30.27 11.61
N GLU A 407 1.53 -30.90 11.90
CA GLU A 407 1.84 -31.40 13.24
C GLU A 407 2.38 -30.25 14.12
N ILE A 408 1.61 -29.87 15.13
CA ILE A 408 1.96 -28.83 16.11
C ILE A 408 1.99 -29.48 17.50
N GLY A 409 3.18 -29.80 17.99
CA GLY A 409 3.33 -30.61 19.20
C GLY A 409 2.75 -32.01 18.99
N SER A 410 1.77 -32.40 19.83
CA SER A 410 1.04 -33.67 19.70
C SER A 410 -0.27 -33.55 18.89
N GLU A 411 -0.62 -32.35 18.45
CA GLU A 411 -1.88 -32.07 17.77
C GLU A 411 -1.72 -32.02 16.25
N LYS A 412 -2.80 -32.36 15.54
CA LYS A 412 -2.91 -32.23 14.08
C LYS A 412 -3.88 -31.10 13.76
N THR A 413 -3.36 -30.04 13.15
CA THR A 413 -4.18 -28.93 12.67
C THR A 413 -4.48 -29.15 11.19
N LEU A 414 -5.75 -29.38 10.86
CA LEU A 414 -6.19 -29.57 9.47
C LEU A 414 -6.08 -28.27 8.66
N LEU A 415 -5.68 -28.37 7.40
CA LEU A 415 -5.61 -27.22 6.48
C LEU A 415 -6.98 -26.93 5.83
N GLN A 416 -7.97 -26.59 6.66
CA GLN A 416 -9.34 -26.29 6.17
C GLN A 416 -9.48 -24.88 5.59
N HIS A 417 -8.64 -23.95 6.02
CA HIS A 417 -8.67 -22.54 5.62
C HIS A 417 -7.29 -22.05 5.25
N ILE A 418 -7.23 -21.07 4.35
CA ILE A 418 -5.96 -20.46 3.91
C ILE A 418 -5.27 -19.78 5.09
N GLY A 419 -6.05 -19.22 6.01
CA GLY A 419 -5.54 -18.62 7.24
C GLY A 419 -4.69 -19.57 8.11
N VAL A 420 -4.91 -20.89 8.07
CA VAL A 420 -4.07 -21.87 8.79
C VAL A 420 -2.66 -21.89 8.21
N ILE A 421 -2.55 -21.84 6.88
CA ILE A 421 -1.29 -21.75 6.13
C ILE A 421 -0.63 -20.40 6.40
N ALA A 422 -1.39 -19.31 6.31
CA ALA A 422 -0.88 -17.95 6.53
C ALA A 422 -0.30 -17.75 7.93
N ASN A 423 -0.86 -18.41 8.95
CA ASN A 423 -0.33 -18.35 10.31
C ASN A 423 1.03 -19.07 10.50
N GLN A 424 1.51 -19.82 9.51
CA GLN A 424 2.83 -20.45 9.53
C GLN A 424 3.94 -19.56 8.96
N MET A 425 3.57 -18.48 8.25
CA MET A 425 4.51 -17.53 7.66
C MET A 425 4.52 -16.20 8.43
N LYS A 426 5.50 -15.35 8.11
CA LYS A 426 5.50 -13.94 8.51
C LYS A 426 5.63 -13.06 7.27
N ILE A 427 5.29 -11.79 7.40
CA ILE A 427 5.76 -10.74 6.50
C ILE A 427 6.79 -9.92 7.25
N ALA A 428 7.82 -9.46 6.55
CA ALA A 428 8.83 -8.59 7.13
C ALA A 428 9.24 -7.45 6.20
N LEU A 429 9.69 -6.37 6.81
CA LEU A 429 10.49 -5.31 6.22
C LEU A 429 11.64 -4.98 7.18
N ALA A 430 12.60 -4.16 6.76
CA ALA A 430 13.72 -3.79 7.61
C ALA A 430 13.99 -2.28 7.59
N ALA A 431 14.53 -1.77 8.68
CA ALA A 431 15.02 -0.40 8.79
C ALA A 431 16.53 -0.40 9.07
N THR A 432 17.30 0.32 8.25
CA THR A 432 18.74 0.49 8.43
C THR A 432 19.02 1.61 9.42
N LEU A 433 19.85 1.30 10.42
CA LEU A 433 20.20 2.20 11.51
C LEU A 433 21.43 3.04 11.15
N MET A 434 21.36 4.32 11.45
CA MET A 434 22.45 5.27 11.32
C MET A 434 22.66 6.02 12.63
N ALA A 435 23.85 5.91 13.20
CA ALA A 435 24.25 6.64 14.39
C ALA A 435 24.01 8.15 14.19
N PRO A 436 23.40 8.82 15.18
CA PRO A 436 23.07 10.22 15.04
C PRO A 436 24.34 11.08 15.13
N THR A 437 24.46 12.08 14.26
CA THR A 437 25.57 13.05 14.28
C THR A 437 25.36 14.17 15.30
N GLY A 438 24.21 14.18 15.99
CA GLY A 438 23.78 15.19 16.97
C GLY A 438 22.69 14.65 17.88
N ALA A 439 22.04 15.53 18.65
CA ALA A 439 20.89 15.12 19.43
C ALA A 439 19.71 14.77 18.51
N LEU A 440 19.06 13.63 18.75
CA LEU A 440 17.81 13.25 18.10
C LEU A 440 16.68 14.25 18.42
N GLN A 441 15.63 14.22 17.62
CA GLN A 441 14.47 15.10 17.80
C GLN A 441 13.86 14.91 19.21
N PRO A 442 13.63 16.00 19.96
CA PRO A 442 12.95 15.91 21.24
C PRO A 442 11.55 15.33 21.10
N GLN A 443 11.11 14.62 22.13
CA GLN A 443 9.77 14.05 22.20
C GLN A 443 8.69 15.12 21.95
N MET A 444 7.72 14.78 21.10
CA MET A 444 6.57 15.63 20.80
C MET A 444 5.30 15.13 21.50
N LYS A 445 4.28 15.99 21.60
CA LYS A 445 2.93 15.58 22.05
C LYS A 445 2.27 14.67 21.01
N CYS A 446 1.13 14.08 21.35
CA CYS A 446 0.31 13.37 20.36
C CYS A 446 -0.10 14.30 19.20
N VAL A 447 -0.29 13.72 18.02
CA VAL A 447 -0.75 14.44 16.83
C VAL A 447 -2.16 14.94 17.07
N SER A 448 -2.38 16.20 16.73
CA SER A 448 -3.69 16.84 16.80
C SER A 448 -3.91 17.74 15.60
N ASP A 449 -5.14 17.85 15.16
CA ASP A 449 -5.48 18.62 13.97
C ASP A 449 -5.26 20.11 14.25
N ARG A 450 -4.80 20.84 13.23
CA ARG A 450 -4.63 22.29 13.29
C ARG A 450 -6.00 22.94 13.08
N VAL A 451 -6.52 23.58 14.13
CA VAL A 451 -7.83 24.27 14.10
C VAL A 451 -7.73 25.75 13.73
N SER A 452 -6.54 26.34 13.77
CA SER A 452 -6.28 27.74 13.43
C SER A 452 -5.06 27.86 12.54
N GLY A 453 -5.11 28.69 11.50
CA GLY A 453 -4.03 28.79 10.50
C GLY A 453 -3.87 27.50 9.70
N LEU A 454 -5.00 26.86 9.35
CA LEU A 454 -5.04 25.70 8.48
C LEU A 454 -4.51 26.10 7.10
N GLN A 455 -3.51 25.36 6.63
CA GLN A 455 -2.93 25.55 5.31
C GLN A 455 -3.33 24.36 4.44
N PRO A 456 -3.56 24.56 3.14
CA PRO A 456 -3.90 23.46 2.26
C PRO A 456 -2.69 22.52 2.13
N TRP A 457 -2.84 21.28 2.60
CA TRP A 457 -1.86 20.22 2.43
C TRP A 457 -2.04 19.58 1.05
N PRO A 458 -1.01 19.57 0.17
CA PRO A 458 -1.04 18.77 -1.04
C PRO A 458 -0.99 17.27 -0.74
N VAL A 459 -2.00 16.50 -1.18
CA VAL A 459 -2.14 15.08 -0.84
C VAL A 459 -1.84 14.16 -2.02
N GLN A 460 -2.32 14.53 -3.21
CA GLN A 460 -2.15 13.72 -4.42
C GLN A 460 -2.16 14.63 -5.64
N LEU A 461 -1.27 14.37 -6.60
CA LEU A 461 -1.32 15.00 -7.91
C LEU A 461 -1.40 13.91 -8.98
N ILE A 462 -2.42 13.96 -9.82
CA ILE A 462 -2.71 12.89 -10.78
C ILE A 462 -3.35 13.47 -12.05
N PRO A 463 -3.09 12.93 -13.25
CA PRO A 463 -3.78 13.36 -14.46
C PRO A 463 -5.31 13.27 -14.33
N THR A 464 -6.03 14.20 -14.94
CA THR A 464 -7.49 14.31 -14.80
C THR A 464 -8.22 13.04 -15.25
N GLU A 465 -7.76 12.39 -16.31
CA GLU A 465 -8.29 11.11 -16.80
C GLU A 465 -8.15 10.00 -15.75
N LEU A 466 -7.00 9.93 -15.08
CA LEU A 466 -6.75 8.91 -14.06
C LEU A 466 -7.57 9.17 -12.79
N PHE A 467 -7.76 10.44 -12.41
CA PHE A 467 -8.64 10.82 -11.29
C PHE A 467 -10.08 10.35 -11.54
N TYR A 468 -10.68 10.73 -12.68
CA TYR A 468 -12.05 10.33 -13.00
C TYR A 468 -12.17 8.83 -13.33
N GLY A 469 -11.09 8.23 -13.83
CA GLY A 469 -10.96 6.79 -14.03
C GLY A 469 -10.86 5.99 -12.73
N LEU A 470 -10.79 6.66 -11.58
CA LEU A 470 -10.58 6.06 -10.26
C LEU A 470 -9.30 5.21 -10.18
N SER A 471 -8.22 5.68 -10.80
CA SER A 471 -6.92 4.99 -10.76
C SER A 471 -6.37 4.95 -9.33
N PRO A 472 -6.05 3.76 -8.76
CA PRO A 472 -5.48 3.64 -7.43
C PRO A 472 -3.97 3.94 -7.38
N THR A 473 -3.44 4.67 -8.37
CA THR A 473 -1.99 4.89 -8.48
C THR A 473 -1.48 5.84 -7.40
N ASP A 474 -0.44 5.41 -6.71
CA ASP A 474 0.33 6.20 -5.74
C ASP A 474 1.66 6.70 -6.32
N LEU A 475 1.88 6.49 -7.62
CA LEU A 475 3.09 6.93 -8.28
C LEU A 475 3.06 8.45 -8.52
N PRO A 476 4.19 9.16 -8.34
CA PRO A 476 4.31 10.58 -8.67
C PRO A 476 3.83 10.89 -10.10
N ALA A 477 3.15 12.01 -10.30
CA ALA A 477 2.74 12.46 -11.63
C ALA A 477 3.95 12.72 -12.54
N LEU A 478 3.85 12.30 -13.81
CA LEU A 478 4.90 12.50 -14.81
C LEU A 478 4.72 13.85 -15.53
N MET A 479 5.66 14.77 -15.33
CA MET A 479 5.68 16.11 -15.90
C MET A 479 6.74 16.21 -16.99
N LYS A 480 6.40 15.78 -18.21
CA LYS A 480 7.35 15.77 -19.34
C LYS A 480 7.72 17.19 -19.76
N SER A 481 9.01 17.44 -19.96
CA SER A 481 9.49 18.74 -20.45
C SER A 481 8.91 19.07 -21.84
N GLY A 482 8.50 20.33 -22.03
CA GLY A 482 7.89 20.81 -23.26
C GLY A 482 6.43 20.40 -23.47
N THR A 483 5.73 19.98 -22.40
CA THR A 483 4.33 19.54 -22.47
C THR A 483 3.43 20.41 -21.59
N GLU A 484 2.13 20.38 -21.89
CA GLU A 484 1.07 20.93 -21.06
C GLU A 484 -0.01 19.85 -20.91
N HIS A 485 -0.35 19.52 -19.66
CA HIS A 485 -1.36 18.50 -19.33
C HIS A 485 -2.22 18.99 -18.17
N SER A 486 -3.49 18.56 -18.15
CA SER A 486 -4.40 18.83 -17.05
C SER A 486 -4.21 17.80 -15.93
N PHE A 487 -4.10 18.28 -14.70
CA PHE A 487 -3.98 17.47 -13.49
C PHE A 487 -5.03 17.86 -12.46
N VAL A 488 -5.34 16.91 -11.58
CA VAL A 488 -6.11 17.12 -10.36
C VAL A 488 -5.15 17.10 -9.19
N LEU A 489 -5.02 18.23 -8.50
CA LEU A 489 -4.30 18.36 -7.23
C LEU A 489 -5.30 18.22 -6.09
N VAL A 490 -5.34 17.05 -5.45
CA VAL A 490 -6.13 16.82 -4.24
C VAL A 490 -5.39 17.44 -3.06
N VAL A 491 -6.12 18.18 -2.24
CA VAL A 491 -5.62 18.85 -1.05
C VAL A 491 -6.52 18.64 0.14
N GLN A 492 -5.98 18.83 1.33
CA GLN A 492 -6.75 18.86 2.57
C GLN A 492 -6.60 20.23 3.24
N GLY A 493 -7.73 20.86 3.57
CA GLY A 493 -7.75 22.14 4.29
C GLY A 493 -7.71 23.39 3.40
N ALA A 494 -8.10 23.25 2.13
CA ALA A 494 -8.37 24.41 1.30
C ALA A 494 -9.68 25.10 1.71
N ASP A 495 -9.70 26.43 1.65
CA ASP A 495 -10.89 27.24 1.87
C ASP A 495 -11.94 26.85 0.83
N LYS A 496 -13.12 26.41 1.30
CA LYS A 496 -14.23 25.99 0.45
C LYS A 496 -14.79 27.11 -0.44
N ASN A 497 -14.47 28.37 -0.15
CA ASN A 497 -14.83 29.52 -0.98
C ASN A 497 -13.79 29.83 -2.07
N THR A 498 -12.73 29.03 -2.20
CA THR A 498 -11.72 29.21 -3.25
C THR A 498 -12.36 29.11 -4.63
N THR A 499 -11.96 30.00 -5.53
CA THR A 499 -12.35 30.02 -6.95
C THR A 499 -11.11 29.83 -7.81
N PRO A 500 -11.25 29.50 -9.11
CA PRO A 500 -10.10 29.43 -10.02
C PRO A 500 -9.24 30.72 -10.04
N GLU A 501 -9.85 31.88 -9.88
CA GLU A 501 -9.16 33.19 -9.89
C GLU A 501 -8.43 33.50 -8.58
N THR A 502 -8.86 32.89 -7.47
CA THR A 502 -8.30 33.10 -6.14
C THR A 502 -7.40 31.96 -5.68
N ALA A 503 -7.41 30.84 -6.40
CA ALA A 503 -6.54 29.70 -6.15
C ALA A 503 -5.08 30.06 -6.36
N ARG A 504 -4.22 29.62 -5.44
CA ARG A 504 -2.79 29.89 -5.46
C ARG A 504 -2.03 28.58 -5.34
N VAL A 505 -1.57 28.07 -6.49
CA VAL A 505 -0.70 26.89 -6.59
C VAL A 505 0.66 27.38 -7.08
N GLU A 506 1.71 27.06 -6.33
CA GLU A 506 3.06 27.49 -6.62
C GLU A 506 3.95 26.27 -6.85
N PHE A 507 4.90 26.39 -7.78
CA PHE A 507 6.00 25.45 -7.96
C PHE A 507 7.31 26.12 -7.57
N SER A 508 8.18 25.38 -6.89
CA SER A 508 9.52 25.84 -6.51
C SER A 508 10.40 26.13 -7.74
N ASN A 509 10.15 25.42 -8.85
CA ASN A 509 10.83 25.62 -10.11
C ASN A 509 9.96 26.47 -11.05
N PRO A 510 10.40 27.68 -11.43
CA PRO A 510 9.62 28.60 -12.27
C PRO A 510 9.43 28.11 -13.72
N ALA A 511 10.11 27.04 -14.13
CA ALA A 511 9.89 26.37 -15.41
C ALA A 511 8.57 25.56 -15.44
N LEU A 512 7.91 25.40 -14.28
CA LEU A 512 6.59 24.81 -14.16
C LEU A 512 5.59 25.88 -13.77
N THR A 513 4.48 25.96 -14.51
CA THR A 513 3.40 26.91 -14.23
C THR A 513 2.06 26.19 -14.23
N ALA A 514 1.19 26.50 -13.27
CA ALA A 514 -0.18 26.00 -13.23
C ALA A 514 -1.18 27.12 -13.53
N LYS A 515 -2.23 26.78 -14.29
CA LYS A 515 -3.45 27.58 -14.41
C LYS A 515 -4.61 26.76 -13.86
N VAL A 516 -5.19 27.21 -12.75
CA VAL A 516 -6.36 26.55 -12.16
C VAL A 516 -7.58 26.81 -13.05
N ALA A 517 -8.21 25.72 -13.52
CA ALA A 517 -9.40 25.75 -14.34
C ALA A 517 -10.67 25.56 -13.51
N GLN A 518 -10.61 24.73 -12.47
CA GLN A 518 -11.75 24.43 -11.61
C GLN A 518 -11.30 24.12 -10.17
N PHE A 519 -12.11 24.52 -9.20
CA PHE A 519 -12.02 24.08 -7.81
C PHE A 519 -13.14 23.09 -7.51
N LEU A 520 -12.80 21.98 -6.85
CA LEU A 520 -13.73 20.95 -6.39
C LEU A 520 -13.81 21.04 -4.85
N PRO A 521 -14.96 21.43 -4.27
CA PRO A 521 -15.10 21.58 -2.83
C PRO A 521 -15.09 20.24 -2.08
N ASP A 522 -15.37 19.15 -2.79
CA ASP A 522 -15.35 17.78 -2.29
C ASP A 522 -14.73 16.87 -3.37
N ALA A 523 -13.52 16.36 -3.11
CA ALA A 523 -12.79 15.48 -4.03
C ALA A 523 -11.85 14.57 -3.24
N SER A 524 -12.11 13.27 -3.23
CA SER A 524 -11.30 12.29 -2.50
C SER A 524 -10.03 11.92 -3.23
N ALA A 525 -8.95 11.67 -2.48
CA ALA A 525 -7.81 10.93 -3.01
C ALA A 525 -8.24 9.49 -3.37
N ILE A 526 -7.44 8.81 -4.20
CA ILE A 526 -7.75 7.47 -4.69
C ILE A 526 -6.51 6.58 -4.51
N PRO A 527 -6.60 5.43 -3.80
CA PRO A 527 -7.78 4.81 -3.17
C PRO A 527 -8.10 5.29 -1.73
N GLY A 528 -7.46 6.34 -1.20
CA GLY A 528 -7.53 6.70 0.22
C GLY A 528 -8.50 7.84 0.58
N GLN A 529 -9.02 7.82 1.81
CA GLN A 529 -9.52 9.03 2.48
C GLN A 529 -8.51 9.48 3.54
N THR A 530 -8.31 10.79 3.68
CA THR A 530 -7.49 11.37 4.75
C THR A 530 -8.33 11.57 6.01
N ASP A 531 -7.77 11.28 7.18
CA ASP A 531 -8.49 11.29 8.47
C ASP A 531 -8.87 12.69 8.99
N GLY A 532 -8.43 13.79 8.36
CA GLY A 532 -8.54 15.14 8.93
C GLY A 532 -9.54 16.08 8.24
N GLY A 533 -10.71 15.56 7.87
CA GLY A 533 -11.77 16.32 7.21
C GLY A 533 -11.78 16.11 5.69
N GLY A 534 -12.92 16.42 5.06
CA GLY A 534 -13.10 16.22 3.63
C GLY A 534 -12.01 16.92 2.81
N THR A 535 -11.60 16.30 1.73
CA THR A 535 -10.58 16.80 0.79
C THR A 535 -11.22 17.64 -0.30
N GLN A 536 -10.46 18.61 -0.81
CA GLN A 536 -10.80 19.48 -1.93
C GLN A 536 -9.85 19.13 -3.10
N ALA A 537 -10.10 19.67 -4.28
CA ALA A 537 -9.12 19.57 -5.36
C ALA A 537 -9.12 20.77 -6.30
N PHE A 538 -7.98 20.96 -6.98
CA PHE A 538 -7.83 21.89 -8.09
C PHE A 538 -7.63 21.10 -9.37
N ILE A 539 -8.50 21.31 -10.36
CA ILE A 539 -8.22 20.91 -11.75
C ILE A 539 -7.40 22.05 -12.37
N MET A 540 -6.20 21.75 -12.84
CA MET A 540 -5.26 22.74 -13.34
C MET A 540 -4.48 22.25 -14.55
N ASP A 541 -4.28 23.14 -15.51
CA ASP A 541 -3.37 22.92 -16.64
C ASP A 541 -1.96 23.26 -16.18
N VAL A 542 -1.05 22.28 -16.24
CA VAL A 542 0.35 22.43 -15.84
C VAL A 542 1.21 22.40 -17.09
N ALA A 543 1.88 23.52 -17.37
CA ALA A 543 2.86 23.64 -18.44
C ALA A 543 4.27 23.46 -17.88
N VAL A 544 5.07 22.62 -18.55
CA VAL A 544 6.48 22.38 -18.24
C VAL A 544 7.32 22.91 -19.38
N ALA A 545 8.19 23.87 -19.11
CA ALA A 545 9.04 24.46 -20.15
C ALA A 545 9.92 23.40 -20.85
N SER A 546 10.31 23.69 -22.09
CA SER A 546 11.25 22.86 -22.84
C SER A 546 12.65 22.96 -22.24
N GLY A 547 13.34 21.83 -22.07
CA GLY A 547 14.67 21.76 -21.46
C GLY A 547 14.68 21.80 -19.93
N THR A 548 13.52 21.70 -19.27
CA THR A 548 13.44 21.60 -17.80
C THR A 548 14.23 20.39 -17.32
N ALA A 549 15.11 20.61 -16.35
CA ALA A 549 15.96 19.56 -15.80
C ALA A 549 15.11 18.46 -15.12
N PRO A 550 15.51 17.17 -15.28
CA PRO A 550 14.88 16.07 -14.55
C PRO A 550 15.02 16.22 -13.04
N GLY A 551 14.03 15.74 -12.29
CA GLY A 551 14.04 15.77 -10.83
C GLY A 551 12.66 15.94 -10.21
N PRO A 552 12.57 15.78 -8.88
CA PRO A 552 11.32 15.91 -8.15
C PRO A 552 10.75 17.32 -8.34
N VAL A 553 9.43 17.39 -8.45
CA VAL A 553 8.69 18.65 -8.50
C VAL A 553 8.22 18.94 -7.09
N MET A 554 8.63 20.10 -6.57
CA MET A 554 8.12 20.59 -5.29
C MET A 554 7.09 21.69 -5.50
N LEU A 555 5.95 21.57 -4.83
CA LEU A 555 4.80 22.46 -4.99
C LEU A 555 4.18 22.81 -3.64
N ARG A 556 3.41 23.89 -3.58
CA ARG A 556 2.60 24.25 -2.42
C ARG A 556 1.32 24.93 -2.84
N VAL A 557 0.37 24.98 -1.90
CA VAL A 557 -0.92 25.63 -2.09
C VAL A 557 -1.15 26.60 -0.94
N LEU A 558 -1.72 27.77 -1.26
CA LEU A 558 -2.00 28.82 -0.30
C LEU A 558 -3.49 29.19 -0.37
N ASN A 559 -4.15 29.32 0.78
CA ASN A 559 -5.51 29.84 0.80
C ASN A 559 -5.55 31.32 0.37
N PRO A 560 -6.68 31.80 -0.18
CA PRO A 560 -6.81 33.19 -0.62
C PRO A 560 -6.52 34.23 0.47
N ALA A 561 -6.81 33.90 1.74
CA ALA A 561 -6.59 34.79 2.88
C ALA A 561 -5.13 34.83 3.38
N GLU A 562 -4.26 33.93 2.91
CA GLU A 562 -2.88 33.85 3.34
C GLU A 562 -2.00 34.94 2.68
N PRO A 563 -0.89 35.36 3.31
CA PRO A 563 0.01 36.36 2.74
C PRO A 563 0.51 35.99 1.33
N ALA A 564 0.71 37.01 0.49
CA ALA A 564 1.23 36.83 -0.87
C ALA A 564 2.65 36.20 -0.91
N ASN A 565 3.47 36.48 0.11
CA ASN A 565 4.87 36.08 0.19
C ASN A 565 5.11 35.19 1.42
N ALA A 566 4.41 34.06 1.50
CA ALA A 566 4.64 33.07 2.54
C ALA A 566 6.11 32.59 2.51
N SER A 567 6.76 32.54 3.67
CA SER A 567 8.10 31.98 3.78
C SER A 567 8.08 30.46 3.70
N ASP A 568 9.17 29.84 3.23
CA ASP A 568 9.29 28.37 3.18
C ASP A 568 9.22 27.73 4.57
N ALA A 569 9.58 28.47 5.61
CA ALA A 569 9.45 28.01 6.99
C ALA A 569 7.99 27.98 7.47
N GLU A 570 7.16 28.92 7.01
CA GLU A 570 5.73 28.98 7.34
C GLU A 570 4.90 28.07 6.44
N HIS A 571 5.31 27.92 5.18
CA HIS A 571 4.64 27.12 4.15
C HIS A 571 5.67 26.26 3.39
N PRO A 572 6.05 25.10 3.98
CA PRO A 572 6.97 24.18 3.36
C PRO A 572 6.46 23.71 1.99
N TRP A 573 7.41 23.35 1.13
CA TRP A 573 7.12 22.73 -0.15
C TRP A 573 6.81 21.25 0.05
N GLU A 574 5.73 20.76 -0.56
CA GLU A 574 5.51 19.33 -0.70
C GLU A 574 6.33 18.81 -1.89
N SER A 575 6.99 17.68 -1.72
CA SER A 575 7.77 17.01 -2.75
C SER A 575 7.13 15.67 -3.11
N GLY A 576 7.71 14.90 -4.03
CA GLY A 576 7.29 13.51 -4.28
C GLY A 576 5.92 13.29 -4.95
N LEU A 577 5.05 14.30 -5.06
CA LEU A 577 3.77 14.17 -5.79
C LEU A 577 3.96 14.18 -7.31
N ALA A 578 5.09 14.68 -7.80
CA ALA A 578 5.39 14.75 -9.22
C ALA A 578 6.89 14.75 -9.50
N ILE A 579 7.22 14.43 -10.76
CA ILE A 579 8.58 14.41 -11.25
C ILE A 579 8.67 14.86 -12.71
N VAL A 580 9.71 15.62 -13.04
CA VAL A 580 10.20 15.75 -14.41
C VAL A 580 11.11 14.55 -14.71
N PRO A 581 10.69 13.60 -15.58
CA PRO A 581 11.46 12.38 -15.81
C PRO A 581 12.76 12.67 -16.57
N ASN A 582 13.73 11.76 -16.47
CA ASN A 582 14.86 11.76 -17.39
C ASN A 582 14.36 11.50 -18.83
N PRO A 583 14.92 12.17 -19.84
CA PRO A 583 14.50 12.04 -21.24
C PRO A 583 14.72 10.64 -21.83
#